data_AF-M5BSP2-F1
#
_entry.id   AF-M5BSP2-F1
#
_cell.length_a   1.000
_cell.length_b   1.000
_cell.length_c   1.000
_cell.angle_alpha   90.00
_cell.angle_beta   90.00
_cell.angle_gamma   90.00
#
_symmetry.space_group_name_H-M   'P 1'
#
loop_
_entity.id
_entity.type
_entity.pdbx_description
1 polymer ?
#
loop_
_entity_poly.entity_id
_entity_poly.type
_entity_poly.pdbx_seq_one_letter_code
_entity_poly.pdbx_strand_id
1 'polypeptide(L)'
;MPTLGSKKAVFDSSIILQYLDATAEPRDRLYAPSSDPARIDTLNYEALTDGILDATYLIRAESIRPEEQRSTQWIAGQRNKVRRGVEALGALPEPEFPSAKAVGLACALWYLNRRLPDFNWRDTQGGKKLDDWFKRAVEHPAWAEEGEVPPS
;
A
#
# COMPACT_ATOMS: atom_id res chain seq x y z
N MET A 1 -40.62 -8.17 8.50
CA MET A 1 -40.21 -7.70 7.16
C MET A 1 -38.84 -7.03 7.28
N PRO A 2 -37.77 -7.56 6.67
CA PRO A 2 -36.55 -6.80 6.46
C PRO A 2 -36.72 -5.95 5.19
N THR A 3 -36.50 -4.64 5.29
CA THR A 3 -36.62 -3.74 4.15
C THR A 3 -35.43 -3.89 3.20
N LEU A 4 -35.79 -4.13 1.94
CA LEU A 4 -34.97 -4.04 0.74
C LEU A 4 -34.28 -2.64 0.70
N GLY A 5 -32.94 -2.56 0.62
CA GLY A 5 -32.30 -1.39 0.00
C GLY A 5 -31.30 -0.53 0.77
N SER A 6 -30.74 -0.92 1.92
CA SER A 6 -29.55 -0.20 2.42
C SER A 6 -28.29 -0.67 1.67
N LYS A 7 -27.91 0.03 0.59
CA LYS A 7 -26.55 -0.06 0.06
C LYS A 7 -25.61 0.53 1.13
N LYS A 8 -25.01 -0.32 1.95
CA LYS A 8 -23.99 0.11 2.90
C LYS A 8 -22.73 0.48 2.12
N ALA A 9 -22.26 1.70 2.27
CA ALA A 9 -20.96 2.09 1.76
C ALA A 9 -19.87 1.33 2.55
N VAL A 10 -18.90 0.78 1.83
CA VAL A 10 -17.74 0.07 2.39
C VAL A 10 -16.51 0.95 2.14
N PHE A 11 -15.80 1.26 3.22
CA PHE A 11 -14.60 2.08 3.27
C PHE A 11 -13.86 1.74 4.58
N ASP A 12 -12.55 1.88 4.69
CA ASP A 12 -11.53 2.32 3.72
C ASP A 12 -11.02 1.19 2.80
N SER A 13 -9.84 1.36 2.18
CA SER A 13 -9.18 0.36 1.31
C SER A 13 -9.03 -1.00 1.96
N SER A 14 -8.63 -1.05 3.23
CA SER A 14 -8.43 -2.31 3.97
C SER A 14 -9.75 -3.05 4.19
N ILE A 15 -10.84 -2.30 4.42
CA ILE A 15 -12.18 -2.88 4.58
C ILE A 15 -12.74 -3.32 3.22
N ILE A 16 -12.49 -2.55 2.16
CA ILE A 16 -12.88 -2.92 0.80
C ILE A 16 -12.18 -4.21 0.38
N LEU A 17 -10.86 -4.33 0.59
CA LEU A 17 -10.10 -5.55 0.27
C LEU A 17 -10.64 -6.77 1.03
N GLN A 18 -10.90 -6.63 2.33
CA GLN A 18 -11.49 -7.71 3.13
C GLN A 18 -12.92 -8.06 2.68
N TYR A 19 -13.72 -7.07 2.29
CA TYR A 19 -15.06 -7.30 1.77
C TYR A 19 -15.02 -8.04 0.42
N LEU A 20 -14.11 -7.65 -0.48
CA LEU A 20 -13.92 -8.32 -1.77
C LEU A 20 -13.40 -9.74 -1.59
N ASP A 21 -12.40 -9.96 -0.72
CA ASP A 21 -11.92 -11.29 -0.35
C ASP A 21 -13.03 -12.18 0.23
N ALA A 22 -13.96 -11.58 0.97
CA ALA A 22 -15.12 -12.26 1.54
C ALA A 22 -16.27 -12.51 0.54
N THR A 23 -16.30 -11.86 -0.63
CA THR A 23 -17.45 -11.93 -1.56
C THR A 23 -17.16 -12.44 -2.97
N ALA A 24 -15.96 -12.32 -3.52
CA ALA A 24 -15.66 -12.66 -4.93
C ALA A 24 -15.52 -14.17 -5.17
N GLU A 25 -16.22 -14.87 -6.06
CA GLU A 25 -15.96 -16.30 -6.38
C GLU A 25 -15.54 -16.51 -7.84
N PRO A 26 -14.70 -17.53 -8.19
CA PRO A 26 -13.94 -18.48 -7.33
C PRO A 26 -12.56 -17.93 -6.88
N ARG A 27 -11.99 -18.42 -5.75
CA ARG A 27 -11.00 -17.65 -4.95
C ARG A 27 -9.65 -18.32 -4.71
N ASP A 28 -8.60 -17.57 -5.02
CA ASP A 28 -7.44 -17.47 -4.14
C ASP A 28 -7.74 -16.43 -3.05
N ARG A 29 -7.38 -16.71 -1.79
CA ARG A 29 -7.63 -15.81 -0.65
C ARG A 29 -6.50 -14.81 -0.49
N LEU A 30 -6.84 -13.53 -0.37
CA LEU A 30 -5.88 -12.46 -0.06
C LEU A 30 -5.51 -12.42 1.42
N TYR A 31 -6.40 -12.92 2.29
CA TYR A 31 -6.22 -12.95 3.73
C TYR A 31 -6.32 -14.37 4.27
N ALA A 32 -5.53 -14.64 5.31
CA ALA A 32 -5.74 -15.82 6.15
C ALA A 32 -7.13 -15.77 6.81
N PRO A 33 -7.76 -16.93 7.08
CA PRO A 33 -9.05 -17.00 7.78
C PRO A 33 -9.06 -16.20 9.08
N SER A 34 -10.21 -15.68 9.49
CA SER A 34 -10.33 -14.89 10.74
C SER A 34 -9.94 -15.66 12.01
N SER A 35 -9.99 -16.99 11.97
CA SER A 35 -9.54 -17.88 13.06
C SER A 35 -8.04 -18.11 13.09
N ASP A 36 -7.30 -17.73 12.03
CA ASP A 36 -5.86 -17.96 11.91
C ASP A 36 -5.08 -16.76 12.48
N PRO A 37 -4.22 -16.97 13.49
CA PRO A 37 -3.35 -15.92 14.02
C PRO A 37 -2.48 -15.24 12.95
N ALA A 38 -2.09 -15.92 11.87
CA ALA A 38 -1.31 -15.36 10.77
C ALA A 38 -2.04 -14.19 10.05
N ARG A 39 -3.36 -14.05 10.26
CA ARG A 39 -4.11 -12.89 9.80
C ARG A 39 -3.55 -11.59 10.38
N ILE A 40 -3.08 -11.58 11.63
CA ILE A 40 -2.56 -10.36 12.25
C ILE A 40 -1.30 -9.86 11.53
N ASP A 41 -0.48 -10.78 11.01
CA ASP A 41 0.71 -10.41 10.24
C ASP A 41 0.34 -9.73 8.92
N THR A 42 -0.80 -10.10 8.33
CA THR A 42 -1.32 -9.45 7.11
C THR A 42 -1.81 -8.04 7.43
N LEU A 43 -2.60 -7.88 8.49
CA LEU A 43 -3.12 -6.58 8.90
C LEU A 43 -2.00 -5.61 9.35
N ASN A 44 -1.00 -6.11 10.07
CA ASN A 44 0.17 -5.31 10.46
C ASN A 44 0.98 -4.87 9.24
N TYR A 45 1.11 -5.74 8.23
CA TYR A 45 1.80 -5.41 6.99
C TYR A 45 1.07 -4.31 6.23
N GLU A 46 -0.26 -4.43 6.10
CA GLU A 46 -1.10 -3.40 5.47
C GLU A 46 -1.00 -2.06 6.20
N ALA A 47 -1.09 -2.07 7.53
CA ALA A 47 -0.94 -0.85 8.32
C ALA A 47 0.43 -0.18 8.12
N LEU A 48 1.49 -0.97 7.93
CA LEU A 48 2.82 -0.45 7.64
C LEU A 48 2.91 0.16 6.23
N THR A 49 2.32 -0.49 5.22
CA THR A 49 2.25 0.05 3.85
C THR A 49 1.39 1.32 3.78
N ASP A 50 0.27 1.36 4.50
CA ASP A 50 -0.60 2.53 4.58
C ASP A 50 0.10 3.71 5.26
N GLY A 51 0.84 3.45 6.35
CA GLY A 51 1.63 4.49 7.01
C GLY A 51 2.70 5.13 6.10
N ILE A 52 3.26 4.37 5.15
CA ILE A 52 4.18 4.88 4.13
C ILE A 52 3.43 5.71 3.08
N LEU A 53 2.29 5.22 2.61
CA LEU A 53 1.42 5.94 1.66
C LEU A 53 0.96 7.27 2.23
N ASP A 54 0.50 7.30 3.48
CA ASP A 54 0.06 8.50 4.18
C ASP A 54 1.21 9.52 4.34
N ALA A 55 2.38 9.07 4.78
CA ALA A 55 3.53 9.96 4.92
C ALA A 55 3.96 10.54 3.56
N THR A 56 3.91 9.73 2.51
CA THR A 56 4.19 10.15 1.13
C THR A 56 3.19 11.18 0.63
N TYR A 57 1.89 10.90 0.85
CA TYR A 57 0.81 11.82 0.52
C TYR A 57 0.95 13.14 1.26
N LEU A 58 1.27 13.12 2.57
CA LEU A 58 1.48 14.34 3.36
C LEU A 58 2.65 15.18 2.86
N ILE A 59 3.75 14.56 2.44
CA ILE A 59 4.88 15.30 1.81
C ILE A 59 4.40 15.97 0.52
N ARG A 60 3.63 15.25 -0.30
CA ARG A 60 3.08 15.80 -1.55
C ARG A 60 2.11 16.94 -1.27
N ALA A 61 1.21 16.78 -0.30
CA ALA A 61 0.25 17.80 0.10
C ALA A 61 0.95 19.06 0.62
N GLU A 62 2.05 18.92 1.36
CA GLU A 62 2.84 20.07 1.80
C GLU A 62 3.57 20.73 0.62
N SER A 63 4.07 19.96 -0.34
CA SER A 63 4.80 20.50 -1.51
C SER A 63 3.95 21.38 -2.44
N ILE A 64 2.62 21.27 -2.41
CA ILE A 64 1.71 22.10 -3.22
C ILE A 64 1.28 23.39 -2.52
N ARG A 65 1.55 23.54 -1.22
CA ARG A 65 1.24 24.77 -0.49
C ARG A 65 2.11 25.94 -0.98
N PRO A 66 1.70 27.20 -0.77
CA PRO A 66 2.57 28.35 -0.97
C PRO A 66 3.89 28.18 -0.23
N GLU A 67 5.01 28.57 -0.85
CA GLU A 67 6.35 28.27 -0.34
C GLU A 67 6.58 28.79 1.08
N GLU A 68 6.03 29.96 1.38
CA GLU A 68 6.12 30.65 2.68
C GLU A 68 5.36 29.93 3.78
N GLN A 69 4.45 29.01 3.43
CA GLN A 69 3.65 28.23 4.36
C GLN A 69 4.16 26.79 4.54
N ARG A 70 5.18 26.39 3.79
CA ARG A 70 5.73 25.03 3.86
C ARG A 70 6.60 24.88 5.09
N SER A 71 6.39 23.80 5.83
CA SER A 71 7.26 23.43 6.94
C SER A 71 8.30 22.39 6.50
N THR A 72 9.54 22.83 6.30
CA THR A 72 10.67 21.94 5.99
C THR A 72 10.89 20.91 7.10
N GLN A 73 10.69 21.30 8.37
CA GLN A 73 10.79 20.39 9.51
C GLN A 73 9.72 19.30 9.45
N TRP A 74 8.48 19.65 9.09
CA TRP A 74 7.40 18.69 8.93
C TRP A 74 7.68 17.69 7.80
N ILE A 75 8.12 18.18 6.64
CA ILE A 75 8.52 17.34 5.49
C ILE A 75 9.63 16.38 5.90
N ALA A 76 10.67 16.86 6.60
CA ALA A 76 11.75 16.01 7.09
C ALA A 76 11.23 14.92 8.05
N GLY A 77 10.28 15.25 8.92
CA GLY A 77 9.60 14.29 9.79
C GLY A 77 8.88 13.19 9.01
N GLN A 78 8.12 13.54 7.98
CA GLN A 78 7.42 12.55 7.14
C GLN A 78 8.41 11.71 6.32
N ARG A 79 9.47 12.31 5.77
CA ARG A 79 10.55 11.59 5.08
C ARG A 79 11.21 10.55 5.98
N ASN A 80 11.44 10.89 7.26
CA ASN A 80 11.95 9.95 8.24
C ASN A 80 10.97 8.78 8.51
N LYS A 81 9.65 9.01 8.49
CA LYS A 81 8.66 7.93 8.61
C LYS A 81 8.70 7.00 7.41
N VAL A 82 8.73 7.55 6.20
CA VAL A 82 8.87 6.77 4.96
C VAL A 82 10.13 5.91 5.03
N ARG A 83 11.28 6.49 5.41
CA ARG A 83 12.56 5.75 5.54
C ARG A 83 12.40 4.54 6.45
N ARG A 84 11.96 4.76 7.70
CA ARG A 84 11.80 3.67 8.68
C ARG A 84 10.76 2.64 8.24
N GLY A 85 9.71 3.07 7.53
CA GLY A 85 8.70 2.17 6.99
C GLY A 85 9.28 1.23 5.93
N VAL A 86 10.06 1.78 4.98
CA VAL A 86 10.76 0.99 3.96
C VAL A 86 11.76 0.03 4.59
N GLU A 87 12.54 0.51 5.58
CA GLU A 87 13.49 -0.34 6.32
C GLU A 87 12.79 -1.48 7.06
N ALA A 88 11.66 -1.19 7.71
CA ALA A 88 10.85 -2.20 8.40
C ALA A 88 10.28 -3.23 7.42
N LEU A 89 9.72 -2.80 6.28
CA LEU A 89 9.25 -3.72 5.23
C LEU A 89 10.38 -4.57 4.67
N GLY A 90 11.55 -3.98 4.45
CA GLY A 90 12.73 -4.69 3.93
C GLY A 90 13.22 -5.81 4.87
N ALA A 91 13.01 -5.64 6.18
CA ALA A 91 13.35 -6.64 7.20
C ALA A 91 12.35 -7.81 7.28
N LEU A 92 11.11 -7.63 6.80
CA LEU A 92 10.09 -8.68 6.78
C LEU A 92 10.29 -9.66 5.62
N PRO A 93 9.76 -10.90 5.69
CA PRO A 93 9.72 -11.81 4.55
C PRO A 93 9.02 -11.15 3.34
N GLU A 94 9.47 -11.50 2.13
CA GLU A 94 8.81 -11.04 0.92
C GLU A 94 7.38 -11.60 0.85
N PRO A 95 6.38 -10.77 0.52
CA PRO A 95 5.03 -11.28 0.36
C PRO A 95 4.88 -12.05 -0.97
N GLU A 96 4.13 -13.15 -0.92
CA GLU A 96 3.77 -13.93 -2.10
C GLU A 96 2.50 -13.39 -2.77
N PHE A 97 2.34 -13.66 -4.06
CA PHE A 97 1.10 -13.39 -4.79
C PHE A 97 0.24 -14.66 -4.89
N PRO A 98 -1.10 -14.53 -4.82
CA PRO A 98 -1.86 -13.34 -4.45
C PRO A 98 -1.96 -13.18 -2.91
N SER A 99 -1.69 -11.98 -2.39
CA SER A 99 -1.93 -11.66 -0.98
C SER A 99 -2.20 -10.16 -0.78
N ALA A 100 -2.93 -9.81 0.27
CA ALA A 100 -3.15 -8.40 0.63
C ALA A 100 -1.82 -7.68 0.94
N LYS A 101 -0.85 -8.39 1.52
CA LYS A 101 0.52 -7.88 1.76
C LYS A 101 1.19 -7.45 0.45
N ALA A 102 1.10 -8.30 -0.58
CA ALA A 102 1.69 -8.05 -1.88
C ALA A 102 1.01 -6.86 -2.59
N VAL A 103 -0.32 -6.78 -2.54
CA VAL A 103 -1.08 -5.65 -3.09
C VAL A 103 -0.66 -4.34 -2.40
N GLY A 104 -0.65 -4.31 -1.07
CA GLY A 104 -0.25 -3.13 -0.29
C GLY A 104 1.18 -2.69 -0.59
N LEU A 105 2.13 -3.63 -0.66
CA LEU A 105 3.53 -3.32 -0.96
C LEU A 105 3.69 -2.74 -2.37
N ALA A 106 3.07 -3.37 -3.38
CA ALA A 106 3.15 -2.92 -4.76
C ALA A 106 2.61 -1.49 -4.92
N CYS A 107 1.44 -1.21 -4.33
CA CYS A 107 0.85 0.13 -4.33
C CYS A 107 1.75 1.16 -3.62
N ALA A 108 2.31 0.82 -2.46
CA ALA A 108 3.19 1.71 -1.70
C ALA A 108 4.47 2.08 -2.47
N LEU A 109 5.15 1.08 -3.05
CA LEU A 109 6.39 1.29 -3.80
C LEU A 109 6.14 2.03 -5.12
N TRP A 110 5.05 1.72 -5.82
CA TRP A 110 4.64 2.45 -7.03
C TRP A 110 4.36 3.93 -6.71
N TYR A 111 3.62 4.21 -5.64
CA TYR A 111 3.29 5.57 -5.25
C TYR A 111 4.54 6.36 -4.83
N LEU A 112 5.46 5.73 -4.09
CA LEU A 112 6.76 6.30 -3.74
C LEU A 112 7.57 6.68 -4.98
N ASN A 113 7.70 5.77 -5.95
CA ASN A 113 8.42 6.05 -7.20
C ASN A 113 7.82 7.23 -7.97
N ARG A 114 6.49 7.38 -7.95
CA ARG A 114 5.78 8.43 -8.69
C ARG A 114 5.79 9.78 -7.98
N ARG A 115 5.69 9.81 -6.65
CA ARG A 115 5.47 11.04 -5.87
C ARG A 115 6.69 11.54 -5.12
N LEU A 116 7.67 10.69 -4.87
CA LEU A 116 8.93 11.02 -4.20
C LEU A 116 10.14 10.43 -4.94
N PRO A 117 10.35 10.78 -6.23
CA PRO A 117 11.47 10.25 -7.00
C PRO A 117 12.84 10.66 -6.44
N ASP A 118 12.91 11.75 -5.67
CA ASP A 118 14.13 12.28 -5.06
C ASP A 118 14.50 11.62 -3.72
N PHE A 119 13.61 10.78 -3.15
CA PHE A 119 13.81 10.21 -1.82
C PHE A 119 14.76 9.01 -1.78
N ASN A 120 15.13 8.44 -2.95
CA ASN A 120 16.11 7.33 -3.09
C ASN A 120 15.89 6.17 -2.10
N TRP A 121 14.64 5.73 -1.92
CA TRP A 121 14.30 4.66 -0.97
C TRP A 121 15.06 3.34 -1.20
N ARG A 122 15.55 3.10 -2.42
CA ARG A 122 16.34 1.92 -2.80
C ARG A 122 17.67 1.81 -2.03
N ASP A 123 18.22 2.94 -1.60
CA ASP A 123 19.49 3.02 -0.87
C ASP A 123 19.32 2.78 0.65
N THR A 124 18.07 2.68 1.12
CA THR A 124 17.78 2.34 2.53
C THR A 124 18.06 0.86 2.80
N GLN A 125 18.17 0.50 4.08
CA GLN A 125 18.34 -0.90 4.46
C GLN A 125 17.16 -1.74 3.98
N GLY A 126 17.43 -2.74 3.14
CA GLY A 126 16.39 -3.58 2.53
C GLY A 126 15.69 -2.97 1.30
N GLY A 127 16.01 -1.74 0.92
CA GLY A 127 15.44 -1.08 -0.27
C GLY A 127 15.71 -1.85 -1.56
N LYS A 128 16.94 -2.34 -1.77
CA LYS A 128 17.26 -3.19 -2.94
C LYS A 128 16.40 -4.46 -3.03
N LYS A 129 16.18 -5.14 -1.90
CA LYS A 129 15.33 -6.34 -1.83
C LYS A 129 13.90 -6.01 -2.25
N LEU A 130 13.35 -4.92 -1.74
CA LEU A 130 12.02 -4.46 -2.11
C LEU A 130 11.92 -4.04 -3.58
N ASP A 131 12.98 -3.46 -4.15
CA ASP A 131 13.04 -3.12 -5.58
C ASP A 131 13.07 -4.37 -6.47
N ASP A 132 13.85 -5.39 -6.09
CA ASP A 132 13.90 -6.66 -6.81
C ASP A 132 12.57 -7.43 -6.70
N TRP A 133 11.90 -7.35 -5.55
CA TRP A 133 10.54 -7.84 -5.40
C TRP A 133 9.54 -7.05 -6.27
N PHE A 134 9.63 -5.72 -6.29
CA PHE A 134 8.70 -4.86 -7.04
C PHE A 134 8.77 -5.09 -8.54
N LYS A 135 9.98 -5.31 -9.10
CA LYS A 135 10.16 -5.66 -10.51
C LYS A 135 9.39 -6.93 -10.90
N ARG A 136 9.40 -7.96 -10.04
CA ARG A 136 8.61 -9.18 -10.26
C ARG A 136 7.12 -8.94 -10.06
N ALA A 137 6.75 -8.08 -9.10
CA ALA A 137 5.36 -7.76 -8.81
C ALA A 137 4.65 -7.08 -9.99
N VAL A 138 5.32 -6.14 -10.67
CA VAL A 138 4.73 -5.42 -11.82
C VAL A 138 4.62 -6.26 -13.10
N GLU A 139 5.31 -7.40 -13.15
CA GLU A 139 5.17 -8.39 -14.23
C GLU A 139 3.96 -9.33 -14.01
N HIS A 140 3.36 -9.31 -12.81
CA HIS A 140 2.23 -10.17 -12.49
C HIS A 140 0.98 -9.78 -13.33
N PRO A 141 0.20 -10.72 -13.90
CA PRO A 141 -0.95 -10.41 -14.76
C PRO A 141 -2.05 -9.55 -14.10
N ALA A 142 -2.15 -9.60 -12.77
CA ALA A 142 -3.09 -8.77 -12.01
C ALA A 142 -2.61 -7.33 -11.79
N TRP A 143 -1.34 -7.02 -12.11
CA TRP A 143 -0.84 -5.65 -12.09
C TRP A 143 -1.36 -4.90 -13.32
N ALA A 144 -2.01 -3.77 -13.08
CA ALA A 144 -2.42 -2.84 -14.11
C ALA A 144 -1.95 -1.44 -13.70
N GLU A 145 -1.16 -0.78 -14.55
CA GLU A 145 -0.83 0.62 -14.33
C GLU A 145 -2.06 1.50 -14.63
N GLU A 146 -2.25 2.56 -13.85
CA GLU A 146 -3.29 3.57 -14.10
C GLU A 146 -3.12 4.15 -15.51
N GLY A 147 -3.92 3.65 -16.46
CA GLY A 147 -3.86 3.98 -17.89
C GLY A 147 -4.69 3.05 -18.77
N GLU A 148 -4.90 1.80 -18.36
CA GLU A 148 -5.76 0.83 -19.05
C GLU A 148 -7.00 0.53 -18.21
N VAL A 149 -7.91 1.49 -18.09
CA VAL A 149 -9.31 1.15 -17.79
C VAL A 149 -9.99 1.01 -19.15
N PRO A 150 -10.38 -0.20 -19.58
CA PRO A 150 -11.13 -0.37 -20.81
C PRO A 150 -12.39 0.51 -20.75
N PRO A 151 -12.74 1.23 -21.84
CA PRO A 151 -13.99 1.96 -21.87
C PRO A 151 -15.16 0.99 -21.60
N SER A 152 -16.01 1.36 -20.65
CA SER A 152 -17.28 0.69 -20.35
C SER A 152 -18.24 0.74 -21.52
#